data_AF-A0A9D6NTM7-F1
#
_entry.id   AF-A0A9D6NTM7-F1
#
_cell.length_a   1.000
_cell.length_b   1.000
_cell.length_c   1.000
_cell.angle_alpha   90.00
_cell.angle_beta   90.00
_cell.angle_gamma   90.00
#
_symmetry.space_group_name_H-M   'P 1'
#
loop_
_entity.id
_entity.type
_entity.pdbx_description
1 polymer ?
#
loop_
_entity_poly.entity_id
_entity_poly.type
_entity_poly.pdbx_seq_one_letter_code
_entity_poly.pdbx_strand_id
1 'polypeptide(L)'
;LAGRSERQAEQRLLEQVLRPDRGVVGRDETLVALQQGRLHQVLAIEKFPEPAGRCAQCGYVTATPATCPSCRLPTEPADLGSLLGELAHRYGASFEQVRDKAGSALQERGGLGGLLRW
;
A
#
# COMPACT_ATOMS: atom_id res chain seq x y z
N LEU A 1 18.47 -22.22 6.05
CA LEU A 1 19.21 -20.93 6.07
C LEU A 1 18.44 -19.79 5.38
N ALA A 2 17.57 -20.07 4.40
CA ALA A 2 16.79 -19.05 3.66
C ALA A 2 15.96 -18.09 4.55
N GLY A 3 15.18 -18.61 5.51
CA GLY A 3 14.27 -17.78 6.31
C GLY A 3 14.92 -16.77 7.28
N ARG A 4 16.25 -16.80 7.49
CA ARG A 4 16.93 -15.77 8.31
C ARG A 4 17.30 -14.54 7.48
N SER A 5 17.67 -14.75 6.22
CA SER A 5 18.05 -13.66 5.30
C SER A 5 16.83 -12.88 4.82
N GLU A 6 15.73 -13.58 4.53
CA GLU A 6 14.46 -12.98 4.12
C GLU A 6 13.92 -12.03 5.20
N ARG A 7 13.86 -12.49 6.45
CA ARG A 7 13.47 -11.65 7.60
C ARG A 7 14.34 -10.42 7.80
N GLN A 8 15.64 -10.52 7.58
CA GLN A 8 16.53 -9.35 7.66
C GLN A 8 16.28 -8.36 6.52
N ALA A 9 15.93 -8.85 5.33
CA ALA A 9 15.57 -8.00 4.20
C ALA A 9 14.24 -7.28 4.46
N GLU A 10 13.21 -8.00 4.92
CA GLU A 10 11.90 -7.42 5.31
C GLU A 10 12.06 -6.36 6.41
N GLN A 11 12.90 -6.61 7.41
CA GLN A 11 13.17 -5.64 8.47
C GLN A 11 13.85 -4.37 7.95
N ARG A 12 14.90 -4.49 7.13
CA ARG A 12 15.58 -3.34 6.54
C ARG A 12 14.65 -2.54 5.63
N LEU A 13 13.80 -3.23 4.90
CA LEU A 13 12.81 -2.62 4.03
C LEU A 13 11.81 -1.80 4.85
N LEU A 14 11.28 -2.38 5.93
CA LEU A 14 10.40 -1.66 6.84
C LEU A 14 11.09 -0.43 7.46
N GLU A 15 12.34 -0.55 7.92
CA GLU A 15 13.11 0.58 8.45
C GLU A 15 13.20 1.74 7.45
N GLN A 16 13.29 1.44 6.14
CA GLN A 16 13.27 2.46 5.09
C GLN A 16 11.88 3.07 4.90
N VAL A 17 10.81 2.26 4.95
CA VAL A 17 9.42 2.76 4.82
C VAL A 17 9.05 3.69 5.97
N LEU A 18 9.54 3.40 7.17
CA LEU A 18 9.29 4.21 8.37
C LEU A 18 10.07 5.52 8.39
N ARG A 19 11.02 5.73 7.47
CA ARG A 19 11.74 6.99 7.33
C ARG A 19 10.91 7.99 6.52
N PRO A 20 10.59 9.18 7.08
CA PRO A 20 9.74 10.17 6.41
C PRO A 20 10.25 10.67 5.05
N ASP A 21 11.58 10.64 4.84
CA ASP A 21 12.25 11.04 3.60
C ASP A 21 12.31 9.92 2.55
N ARG A 22 11.91 8.70 2.90
CA ARG A 22 12.06 7.51 2.04
C ARG A 22 10.77 6.75 1.82
N GLY A 23 9.78 6.89 2.70
CA GLY A 23 8.56 6.11 2.64
C GLY A 23 7.33 6.85 3.14
N VAL A 24 6.19 6.22 2.90
CA VAL A 24 4.88 6.62 3.37
C VAL A 24 4.24 5.45 4.09
N VAL A 25 3.46 5.74 5.13
CA VAL A 25 2.68 4.77 5.90
C VAL A 25 1.27 5.30 6.09
N GLY A 26 0.31 4.40 6.24
CA GLY A 26 -1.10 4.74 6.31
C GLY A 26 -1.81 4.49 4.97
N ARG A 27 -3.10 4.16 5.06
CA ARG A 27 -3.90 3.73 3.90
C ARG A 27 -4.06 4.85 2.88
N ASP A 28 -4.53 6.01 3.31
CA ASP A 28 -4.80 7.16 2.46
C ASP A 28 -3.52 7.69 1.82
N GLU A 29 -2.48 7.95 2.60
CA GLU A 29 -1.21 8.48 2.13
C GLU A 29 -0.54 7.53 1.13
N THR A 30 -0.56 6.23 1.41
CA THR A 30 0.03 5.23 0.51
C THR A 30 -0.77 5.14 -0.79
N LEU A 31 -2.11 5.14 -0.75
CA LEU A 31 -2.93 5.07 -1.96
C LEU A 31 -2.78 6.32 -2.83
N VAL A 32 -2.68 7.50 -2.22
CA VAL A 32 -2.42 8.75 -2.95
C VAL A 32 -1.03 8.70 -3.60
N ALA A 33 0.01 8.36 -2.84
CA ALA A 33 1.37 8.32 -3.37
C ALA A 33 1.55 7.25 -4.47
N LEU A 34 0.93 6.08 -4.31
CA LEU A 34 0.94 5.01 -5.31
C LEU A 34 0.32 5.48 -6.62
N GLN A 35 -0.88 6.06 -6.56
CA GLN A 35 -1.64 6.46 -7.74
C GLN A 35 -1.11 7.76 -8.38
N GLN A 36 -0.24 8.49 -7.69
CA GLN A 36 0.60 9.54 -8.25
C GLN A 36 1.89 9.01 -8.91
N GLY A 37 2.11 7.69 -8.89
CA GLY A 37 3.32 7.05 -9.43
C GLY A 37 4.58 7.31 -8.60
N ARG A 38 4.45 7.79 -7.35
CA ARG A 38 5.59 8.17 -6.50
C ARG A 38 6.24 6.99 -5.79
N LEU A 39 5.57 5.84 -5.73
CA LEU A 39 6.08 4.64 -5.08
C LEU A 39 6.68 3.67 -6.09
N HIS A 40 7.79 3.02 -5.73
CA HIS A 40 8.33 1.88 -6.49
C HIS A 40 8.02 0.54 -5.83
N GLN A 41 7.72 0.53 -4.53
CA GLN A 41 7.39 -0.68 -3.78
C GLN A 41 6.29 -0.37 -2.77
N VAL A 42 5.29 -1.25 -2.70
CA VAL A 42 4.13 -1.18 -1.81
C VAL A 42 4.14 -2.40 -0.90
N LEU A 43 3.88 -2.17 0.38
CA LEU A 43 3.94 -3.18 1.43
C LEU A 43 2.64 -3.21 2.19
N ALA A 44 2.05 -4.39 2.33
CA ALA A 44 0.88 -4.60 3.18
C ALA A 44 1.12 -5.77 4.14
N ILE A 45 0.46 -5.75 5.29
CA ILE A 45 0.42 -6.93 6.16
C ILE A 45 -0.23 -8.12 5.45
N GLU A 46 0.15 -9.34 5.86
CA GLU A 46 -0.54 -10.55 5.41
C GLU A 46 -2.02 -10.52 5.82
N LYS A 47 -2.91 -10.94 4.92
CA LYS A 47 -4.37 -10.90 5.12
C LYS A 47 -4.86 -9.49 5.47
N PHE A 48 -4.92 -8.62 4.46
CA PHE A 48 -5.33 -7.21 4.57
C PHE A 48 -6.74 -6.96 4.00
N PRO A 49 -7.83 -7.43 4.65
CA PRO A 49 -9.21 -7.25 4.18
C PRO A 49 -9.74 -5.86 4.58
N GLU A 50 -9.03 -4.81 4.19
CA GLU A 50 -9.45 -3.44 4.50
C GLU A 50 -10.46 -2.95 3.47
N PRO A 51 -11.53 -2.25 3.87
CA PRO A 51 -12.47 -1.67 2.92
C PRO A 51 -11.77 -0.60 2.06
N ALA A 52 -12.24 -0.42 0.84
CA ALA A 52 -11.84 0.64 -0.07
C ALA A 52 -13.03 1.13 -0.90
N GLY A 53 -12.85 2.27 -1.56
CA GLY A 53 -13.71 2.72 -2.65
C GLY A 53 -12.99 2.59 -3.99
N ARG A 54 -13.63 2.06 -5.03
CA ARG A 54 -13.12 2.07 -6.41
C ARG A 54 -14.05 2.88 -7.30
N CYS A 55 -13.51 3.84 -8.04
CA CYS A 55 -14.29 4.57 -9.04
C CYS A 55 -14.55 3.67 -10.26
N ALA A 56 -15.82 3.45 -10.60
CA ALA A 56 -16.20 2.65 -11.77
C ALA A 56 -15.75 3.27 -13.10
N GLN A 57 -15.56 4.59 -13.16
CA GLN A 57 -15.19 5.29 -14.40
C GLN A 57 -13.68 5.29 -14.69
N CYS A 58 -12.85 5.65 -13.72
CA CYS A 58 -11.39 5.77 -13.93
C CYS A 58 -10.56 4.71 -13.18
N GLY A 59 -11.19 3.94 -12.30
CA GLY A 59 -10.50 2.94 -11.48
C GLY A 59 -9.64 3.52 -10.35
N TYR A 60 -9.77 4.81 -10.01
CA TYR A 60 -9.10 5.39 -8.84
C TYR A 60 -9.61 4.72 -7.55
N VAL A 61 -8.69 4.43 -6.62
CA VAL A 61 -8.98 3.75 -5.36
C VAL A 61 -8.81 4.71 -4.18
N THR A 62 -9.80 4.76 -3.30
CA THR A 62 -9.78 5.53 -2.04
C THR A 62 -9.75 4.57 -0.86
N ALA A 63 -9.19 5.01 0.27
CA ALA A 63 -9.13 4.17 1.48
C ALA A 63 -10.52 3.86 2.02
N THR A 64 -11.51 4.71 1.82
CA THR A 64 -12.92 4.43 2.16
C THR A 64 -13.82 4.76 0.98
N PRO A 65 -15.01 4.15 0.88
CA PRO A 65 -16.02 4.56 -0.10
C PRO A 65 -16.34 6.05 0.07
N ALA A 66 -16.05 6.84 -0.96
CA ALA A 66 -16.12 8.29 -0.95
C ALA A 66 -16.48 8.82 -2.35
N THR A 67 -16.23 10.10 -2.57
CA THR A 67 -16.25 10.68 -3.92
C THR A 67 -14.86 10.58 -4.53
N CYS A 68 -14.76 10.09 -5.77
CA CYS A 68 -13.52 9.99 -6.51
C CYS A 68 -12.91 11.39 -6.70
N PRO A 69 -11.65 11.63 -6.26
CA PRO A 69 -11.03 12.95 -6.37
C PRO A 69 -10.74 13.36 -7.82
N SER A 70 -10.61 12.39 -8.74
CA SER A 70 -10.36 12.66 -10.15
C SER A 70 -11.64 12.92 -10.95
N CYS A 71 -12.64 12.03 -10.84
CA CYS A 71 -13.87 12.13 -11.64
C CYS A 71 -14.98 12.92 -10.96
N ARG A 72 -14.90 13.14 -9.63
CA ARG A 72 -15.97 13.69 -8.79
C ARG A 72 -17.27 12.86 -8.79
N LEU A 73 -17.15 11.55 -9.02
CA LEU A 73 -18.25 10.59 -8.97
C LEU A 73 -18.16 9.71 -7.71
N PRO A 74 -19.26 9.16 -7.20
CA PRO A 74 -19.23 8.17 -6.13
C PRO A 74 -18.35 6.97 -6.47
N THR A 75 -17.62 6.47 -5.49
CA THR A 75 -16.88 5.20 -5.59
C THR A 75 -17.72 4.04 -5.08
N GLU A 76 -17.52 2.86 -5.64
CA GLU A 76 -18.16 1.62 -5.20
C GLU A 76 -17.31 0.94 -4.11
N PRO A 77 -17.93 0.30 -3.11
CA PRO A 77 -17.19 -0.48 -2.12
C PRO A 77 -16.36 -1.60 -2.76
N ALA A 78 -15.14 -1.77 -2.27
CA ALA A 78 -14.22 -2.80 -2.73
C ALA A 78 -13.33 -3.31 -1.58
N ASP A 79 -12.65 -4.43 -1.80
CA ASP A 79 -11.63 -4.98 -0.91
C ASP A 79 -10.25 -4.44 -1.31
N LEU A 80 -9.60 -3.68 -0.43
CA LEU A 80 -8.32 -3.05 -0.71
C LEU A 80 -7.23 -4.11 -0.97
N GLY A 81 -7.17 -5.16 -0.15
CA GLY A 81 -6.17 -6.21 -0.26
C GLY A 81 -6.13 -6.86 -1.65
N SER A 82 -7.30 -7.13 -2.22
CA SER A 82 -7.47 -7.68 -3.57
C SER A 82 -7.06 -6.71 -4.68
N LEU A 83 -7.14 -5.40 -4.43
CA LEU A 83 -6.80 -4.35 -5.40
C LEU A 83 -5.32 -3.99 -5.42
N LEU A 84 -4.58 -4.18 -4.32
CA LEU A 84 -3.20 -3.69 -4.18
C LEU A 84 -2.26 -4.21 -5.27
N GLY A 85 -2.37 -5.49 -5.64
CA GLY A 85 -1.56 -6.07 -6.71
C GLY A 85 -1.85 -5.45 -8.08
N GLU A 86 -3.13 -5.31 -8.44
CA GLU A 86 -3.57 -4.63 -9.68
C GLU A 86 -3.09 -3.17 -9.71
N LEU A 87 -3.26 -2.48 -8.58
CA LEU A 87 -2.92 -1.06 -8.44
C LEU A 87 -1.41 -0.85 -8.54
N ALA A 88 -0.61 -1.66 -7.83
CA ALA A 88 0.85 -1.61 -7.90
C ALA A 88 1.34 -1.82 -9.33
N HIS A 89 0.83 -2.85 -10.01
CA HIS A 89 1.16 -3.11 -11.41
C HIS A 89 0.82 -1.93 -12.33
N ARG A 90 -0.40 -1.37 -12.20
CA ARG A 90 -0.87 -0.24 -13.00
C ARG A 90 0.04 1.00 -12.89
N TYR A 91 0.58 1.27 -11.71
CA TYR A 91 1.44 2.44 -11.45
C TYR A 91 2.94 2.10 -11.43
N GLY A 92 3.32 0.91 -11.92
CA GLY A 92 4.70 0.49 -12.09
C GLY A 92 5.46 0.27 -10.78
N ALA A 93 4.76 -0.08 -9.69
CA ALA A 93 5.35 -0.45 -8.41
C ALA A 93 5.30 -1.98 -8.21
N SER A 94 6.22 -2.51 -7.40
CA SER A 94 6.11 -3.86 -6.87
C SER A 94 5.18 -3.91 -5.66
N PHE A 95 4.58 -5.09 -5.41
CA PHE A 95 3.74 -5.33 -4.24
C PHE A 95 4.30 -6.53 -3.46
N GLU A 96 4.41 -6.38 -2.14
CA GLU A 96 4.91 -7.40 -1.25
C GLU A 96 4.09 -7.44 0.04
N GLN A 97 3.87 -8.66 0.56
CA GLN A 97 3.20 -8.86 1.84
C GLN A 97 4.23 -9.13 2.93
N VAL A 98 4.20 -8.34 3.99
CA VAL A 98 5.12 -8.47 5.13
C VAL A 98 4.51 -9.34 6.24
N ARG A 99 5.36 -10.15 6.85
CA ARG A 99 4.99 -11.09 7.93
C ARG A 99 5.73 -10.78 9.22
N ASP A 100 5.43 -11.57 10.26
CA ASP A 100 6.13 -11.56 11.54
C ASP A 100 6.22 -10.16 12.18
N LYS A 101 7.38 -9.81 12.77
CA LYS A 101 7.61 -8.54 13.47
C LYS A 101 7.47 -7.32 12.54
N ALA A 102 7.86 -7.46 11.28
CA ALA A 102 7.73 -6.37 10.32
C ALA A 102 6.25 -6.09 10.02
N GLY A 103 5.46 -7.15 9.87
CA GLY A 103 4.00 -7.06 9.80
C GLY A 103 3.39 -6.39 11.02
N SER A 104 3.82 -6.73 12.24
CA SER A 104 3.30 -6.10 13.48
C SER A 104 3.55 -4.59 13.53
N ALA A 105 4.77 -4.14 13.18
CA ALA A 105 5.10 -2.72 13.20
C ALA A 105 4.36 -1.93 12.11
N LEU A 106 4.11 -2.54 10.94
CA LEU A 106 3.27 -1.93 9.91
C LEU A 106 1.79 -1.91 10.32
N GLN A 107 1.32 -2.97 11.01
CA GLN A 107 -0.06 -3.08 11.50
C GLN A 107 -0.44 -1.93 12.44
N GLU A 108 0.46 -1.57 13.37
CA GLU A 108 0.27 -0.42 14.27
C GLU A 108 0.07 0.92 13.54
N ARG A 109 0.43 0.98 12.25
CA ARG A 109 0.39 2.17 11.39
C ARG A 109 -0.65 2.04 10.26
N GLY A 110 -1.63 1.15 10.43
CA GLY A 110 -2.70 0.95 9.46
C GLY A 110 -2.41 -0.11 8.40
N GLY A 111 -1.34 -0.90 8.57
CA GLY A 111 -1.09 -2.13 7.81
C GLY A 111 -0.70 -1.95 6.34
N LEU A 112 -0.50 -0.70 5.88
CA LEU A 112 -0.12 -0.37 4.52
C LEU A 112 0.98 0.72 4.51
N GLY A 113 1.95 0.56 3.63
CA GLY A 113 3.01 1.53 3.41
C GLY A 113 3.67 1.35 2.04
N GLY A 114 4.65 2.19 1.75
CA GLY A 114 5.46 2.02 0.55
C GLY A 114 6.69 2.90 0.52
N LEU A 115 7.62 2.53 -0.36
CA LEU A 115 8.85 3.27 -0.61
C LEU A 115 8.71 4.23 -1.78
N LEU A 116 9.12 5.47 -1.55
CA LEU A 116 9.20 6.49 -2.57
C LEU A 116 10.28 6.16 -3.59
N ARG A 117 10.04 6.51 -4.85
CA ARG A 117 11.00 6.39 -5.96
C ARG A 117 12.22 7.30 -5.78
N TRP A 118 12.04 8.44 -5.13
CA TRP A 118 13.02 9.51 -4.96
C TRP A 118 12.89 10.14 -3.57
#